data_AF-A0A2H0HP37-F1
#
_entry.id   AF-A0A2H0HP37-F1
#
_cell.length_a   1.000
_cell.length_b   1.000
_cell.length_c   1.000
_cell.angle_alpha   90.00
_cell.angle_beta   90.00
_cell.angle_gamma   90.00
#
_symmetry.space_group_name_H-M   'P 1'
#
loop_
_entity.id
_entity.type
_entity.pdbx_description
1 polymer ?
#
loop_
_entity_poly.entity_id
_entity_poly.type
_entity_poly.pdbx_seq_one_letter_code
_entity_poly.pdbx_strand_id
1 'polypeptide(L)'
;MTTQDMAFLKKFSLIIAALMLITLVLAVFAHYLHGTVPPQANPEAEARLQQRLQPAGAVYAGDTGAAAMAAAAEASRSASASQVAYDGTLDGSVIYTALCSACHTAGVAGAPKLEQAAWAARVAQGTDTLVKHAQEGYQGGAGVMPARGGNPALSDEQVRATVIWMVENLK
;
A
#
# COMPACT_ATOMS: atom_id res chain seq x y z
N MET A 1 44.10 36.58 -56.98
CA MET A 1 42.75 36.11 -56.57
C MET A 1 41.85 36.19 -57.78
N THR A 2 41.33 35.07 -58.27
CA THR A 2 40.51 35.07 -59.49
C THR A 2 39.11 35.60 -59.19
N THR A 3 38.39 36.05 -60.22
CA THR A 3 37.00 36.51 -60.09
C THR A 3 36.07 35.41 -59.56
N GLN A 4 36.39 34.14 -59.83
CA GLN A 4 35.67 32.98 -59.31
C GLN A 4 35.91 32.77 -57.80
N ASP A 5 37.14 32.95 -57.31
CA ASP A 5 37.46 32.84 -55.87
C ASP A 5 36.73 33.90 -55.04
N MET A 6 36.65 35.13 -55.57
CA MET A 6 35.94 36.24 -54.93
C MET A 6 34.43 35.98 -54.87
N ALA A 7 33.85 35.38 -55.90
CA ALA A 7 32.44 35.03 -55.92
C ALA A 7 32.12 33.89 -54.93
N PHE A 8 33.01 32.90 -54.81
CA PHE A 8 32.88 31.83 -53.83
C PHE A 8 32.95 32.34 -52.39
N LEU A 9 33.99 33.12 -52.05
CA LEU A 9 34.16 33.66 -50.70
C LEU A 9 33.02 34.58 -50.29
N LYS A 10 32.50 35.43 -51.19
CA LYS A 10 31.32 36.26 -50.90
C LYS A 10 30.10 35.43 -50.53
N LYS A 11 29.80 34.37 -51.28
CA LYS A 11 28.68 33.47 -50.99
C LYS A 11 28.89 32.70 -49.70
N PHE A 12 30.11 32.20 -49.48
CA PHE A 12 30.47 31.46 -48.27
C PHE A 12 30.38 32.34 -47.01
N SER A 13 30.92 33.57 -47.05
CA SER A 13 30.80 34.53 -45.96
C SER A 13 29.36 34.95 -45.68
N LEU A 14 28.53 35.10 -46.72
CA LEU A 14 27.11 35.42 -46.57
C LEU A 14 26.35 34.29 -45.87
N ILE A 15 26.64 33.04 -46.21
CA ILE A 15 26.06 31.87 -45.53
C ILE A 15 26.48 31.84 -44.06
N ILE A 16 27.77 32.03 -43.76
CA ILE A 16 28.26 32.05 -42.37
C ILE A 16 27.59 33.18 -41.57
N ALA A 17 27.49 34.38 -42.14
CA ALA A 17 26.84 35.51 -41.48
C ALA A 17 25.35 35.23 -41.23
N ALA A 18 24.65 34.61 -42.19
CA ALA A 18 23.25 34.23 -42.02
C ALA A 18 23.08 33.17 -40.91
N LEU A 19 23.95 32.16 -40.85
CA LEU A 19 23.91 31.14 -39.80
C LEU A 19 24.19 31.73 -38.42
N MET A 20 25.19 32.60 -38.30
CA MET A 20 25.51 33.30 -37.04
C MET A 20 24.34 34.16 -36.55
N LEU A 21 23.67 34.87 -37.46
CA LEU A 21 22.47 35.65 -37.16
C LEU A 21 21.35 34.75 -36.64
N ILE A 22 21.08 33.64 -37.33
CA ILE A 22 20.04 32.68 -36.93
C ILE A 22 20.35 32.12 -35.54
N THR A 23 21.59 31.75 -35.25
CA THR A 23 21.99 31.26 -33.92
C THR A 23 21.75 32.31 -32.84
N LEU A 24 22.10 33.58 -33.10
CA LEU A 24 21.85 34.68 -32.15
C LEU A 24 20.35 34.87 -31.89
N VAL A 25 19.53 34.85 -32.93
CA VAL A 25 18.07 34.98 -32.81
C VAL A 25 17.50 33.84 -31.96
N LEU A 26 17.91 32.59 -32.24
CA LEU A 26 17.47 31.43 -31.47
C LEU A 26 17.91 31.50 -30.00
N ALA A 27 19.14 31.97 -29.72
CA ALA A 27 19.65 32.11 -28.36
C ALA A 27 18.88 33.18 -27.56
N VAL A 28 18.61 34.34 -28.17
CA VAL A 28 17.81 35.41 -27.54
C VAL A 28 16.37 34.93 -27.30
N PHE A 29 15.78 34.24 -28.28
CA PHE A 29 14.44 33.68 -28.13
C PHE A 29 14.36 32.63 -27.02
N ALA A 30 15.35 31.73 -26.94
CA ALA A 30 15.44 30.75 -25.85
C ALA A 30 15.57 31.42 -24.47
N HIS A 31 16.39 32.48 -24.37
CA HIS A 31 16.54 33.23 -23.12
C HIS A 31 15.23 33.92 -22.71
N TYR A 32 14.51 34.50 -23.68
CA TYR A 32 13.19 35.11 -23.45
C TYR A 32 12.16 34.08 -22.96
N LEU A 33 12.12 32.89 -23.57
CA LEU A 33 11.24 31.81 -23.12
C LEU A 33 11.60 31.31 -21.71
N HIS A 34 12.89 31.22 -21.38
CA HIS A 34 13.33 30.79 -20.04
C HIS A 34 12.90 31.76 -18.93
N GLY A 35 12.84 33.06 -19.22
CA GLY A 35 12.38 34.08 -18.26
C GLY A 35 10.86 34.20 -18.13
N THR A 36 10.10 33.73 -19.12
CA THR A 36 8.63 33.88 -19.17
C THR A 36 7.88 32.60 -18.81
N VAL A 37 8.49 31.43 -19.03
CA VAL A 37 7.92 30.13 -18.66
C VAL A 37 8.38 29.79 -17.24
N PRO A 38 7.46 29.68 -16.25
CA PRO A 38 7.85 29.27 -14.91
C PRO A 38 8.48 27.87 -14.95
N PRO A 39 9.49 27.58 -14.10
CA PRO A 39 10.06 26.25 -13.99
C PRO A 39 8.94 25.23 -13.78
N GLN A 40 8.95 24.16 -14.56
CA GLN A 40 7.99 23.08 -14.37
C GLN A 40 8.17 22.49 -12.97
N ALA A 41 7.10 22.46 -12.19
CA ALA A 41 7.07 21.79 -10.91
C ALA A 41 7.51 20.34 -11.10
N ASN A 42 8.63 19.96 -10.50
CA ASN A 42 9.09 18.58 -10.54
C ASN A 42 8.26 17.77 -9.54
N PRO A 43 7.39 16.85 -10.00
CA PRO A 43 6.51 16.09 -9.11
C PRO A 43 7.32 15.25 -8.10
N GLU A 44 8.54 14.81 -8.45
CA GLU A 44 9.42 14.13 -7.50
C GLU A 44 9.97 15.08 -6.44
N ALA A 45 10.25 16.34 -6.78
CA ALA A 45 10.73 17.33 -5.83
C ALA A 45 9.62 17.71 -4.84
N GLU A 46 8.38 17.83 -5.32
CA GLU A 46 7.20 18.04 -4.49
C GLU A 46 6.94 16.85 -3.56
N ALA A 47 7.05 15.62 -4.07
CA ALA A 47 6.91 14.41 -3.26
C ALA A 47 7.98 14.32 -2.15
N ARG A 48 9.24 14.65 -2.46
CA ARG A 48 10.33 14.70 -1.46
C ARG A 48 10.10 15.80 -0.42
N LEU A 49 9.52 16.93 -0.80
CA LEU A 49 9.15 18.00 0.13
C LEU A 49 8.03 17.52 1.06
N GLN A 50 6.97 16.93 0.52
CA GLN A 50 5.86 16.39 1.31
C GLN A 50 6.34 15.33 2.30
N GLN A 51 7.21 14.41 1.88
CA GLN A 51 7.79 13.40 2.76
C GLN A 51 8.57 14.00 3.93
N ARG A 52 9.26 15.12 3.72
CA ARG A 52 10.00 15.84 4.79
C ARG A 52 9.08 16.63 5.73
N LEU A 53 7.94 17.08 5.23
CA LEU A 53 6.94 17.82 6.01
C LEU A 53 5.98 16.92 6.77
N GLN A 54 6.02 15.60 6.55
CA GLN A 54 5.22 14.69 7.35
C GLN A 54 5.63 14.76 8.82
N PRO A 55 4.68 14.95 9.74
CA PRO A 55 4.99 15.01 11.16
C PRO A 55 5.56 13.66 11.61
N ALA A 56 6.66 13.70 12.36
CA ALA A 56 7.30 12.49 12.90
C ALA A 56 6.42 11.74 13.92
N GLY A 57 5.36 12.39 14.41
CA GLY A 57 4.33 11.81 15.25
C GLY A 57 3.19 12.81 15.45
N ALA A 58 1.99 12.29 15.69
CA ALA A 58 0.85 13.11 16.08
C ALA A 58 0.81 13.25 17.61
N VAL A 59 0.69 14.49 18.10
CA VAL A 59 0.48 14.77 19.53
C VAL A 59 -1.01 14.79 19.78
N TYR A 60 -1.53 13.72 20.37
CA TYR A 60 -2.94 13.58 20.72
C TYR A 60 -3.19 14.12 22.13
N ALA A 61 -3.70 15.35 22.24
CA ALA A 61 -4.11 15.93 23.51
C ALA A 61 -5.58 16.35 23.46
N GLY A 62 -6.37 15.96 24.48
CA GLY A 62 -7.79 16.29 24.60
C GLY A 62 -8.70 15.59 23.59
N ASP A 63 -9.93 16.09 23.43
CA ASP A 63 -10.98 15.49 22.59
C ASP A 63 -10.61 15.43 21.09
N THR A 64 -9.75 16.36 20.65
CA THR A 64 -9.19 16.37 19.29
C THR A 64 -8.20 15.21 19.08
N GLY A 65 -7.52 14.77 20.14
CA GLY A 65 -6.67 13.60 20.13
C GLY A 65 -7.46 12.29 19.97
N ALA A 66 -8.57 12.15 20.70
CA ALA A 66 -9.46 10.99 20.58
C ALA A 66 -10.11 10.89 19.20
N ALA A 67 -10.56 12.03 18.64
CA ALA A 67 -11.10 12.09 17.29
C ALA A 67 -10.05 11.72 16.21
N ALA A 68 -8.81 12.19 16.36
CA ALA A 68 -7.73 11.87 15.43
C ALA A 68 -7.29 10.40 15.54
N MET A 69 -7.32 9.79 16.74
CA MET A 69 -7.12 8.35 16.90
C MET A 69 -8.23 7.52 16.26
N ALA A 70 -9.49 7.94 16.40
CA ALA A 70 -10.62 7.28 15.73
C ALA A 70 -10.51 7.39 14.20
N ALA A 71 -10.10 8.55 13.68
CA ALA A 71 -9.86 8.76 12.26
C ALA A 71 -8.67 7.95 11.73
N ALA A 72 -7.59 7.81 12.51
CA ALA A 72 -6.46 6.96 12.14
C ALA A 72 -6.84 5.46 12.14
N ALA A 73 -7.66 5.03 13.10
CA ALA A 73 -8.21 3.68 13.15
C ALA A 73 -9.18 3.41 11.97
N GLU A 74 -9.98 4.40 11.57
CA GLU A 74 -10.84 4.33 10.38
C GLU A 74 -10.01 4.30 9.08
N ALA A 75 -9.00 5.15 8.96
CA ALA A 75 -8.10 5.15 7.80
C ALA A 75 -7.36 3.81 7.66
N SER A 76 -6.88 3.25 8.77
CA SER A 76 -6.30 1.90 8.80
C SER A 76 -7.32 0.83 8.41
N ARG A 77 -8.57 0.93 8.86
CA ARG A 77 -9.66 0.01 8.46
C ARG A 77 -9.98 0.13 6.97
N SER A 78 -10.05 1.35 6.41
CA SER A 78 -10.31 1.58 4.99
C SER A 78 -9.16 1.11 4.08
N ALA A 79 -7.91 1.26 4.53
CA ALA A 79 -6.75 0.73 3.83
C ALA A 79 -6.76 -0.82 3.83
N SER A 80 -7.20 -1.42 4.94
CA SER A 80 -7.35 -2.88 5.06
C SER A 80 -8.53 -3.42 4.22
N ALA A 81 -9.62 -2.66 4.11
CA ALA A 81 -10.79 -3.03 3.32
C ALA A 81 -10.52 -3.04 1.80
N SER A 82 -9.47 -2.37 1.33
CA SER A 82 -9.09 -2.32 -0.09
C SER A 82 -8.30 -3.55 -0.58
N GLN A 83 -7.97 -4.48 0.31
CA GLN A 83 -7.25 -5.73 0.01
C GLN A 83 -8.04 -6.90 0.60
N VAL A 84 -9.23 -7.20 0.07
CA VAL A 84 -9.96 -8.38 0.53
C VAL A 84 -9.26 -9.63 0.00
N ALA A 85 -8.66 -10.41 0.89
CA ALA A 85 -7.96 -11.64 0.53
C ALA A 85 -8.91 -12.64 -0.17
N TYR A 86 -8.35 -13.55 -0.98
CA TYR A 86 -9.09 -14.66 -1.60
C TYR A 86 -10.29 -14.21 -2.43
N ASP A 87 -10.13 -13.14 -3.22
CA ASP A 87 -11.17 -12.56 -4.09
C ASP A 87 -12.48 -12.21 -3.36
N GLY A 88 -12.42 -12.01 -2.04
CA GLY A 88 -13.59 -11.74 -1.21
C GLY A 88 -14.51 -12.93 -0.96
N THR A 89 -14.05 -14.16 -1.22
CA THR A 89 -14.85 -15.35 -0.91
C THR A 89 -15.17 -15.42 0.59
N LEU A 90 -16.42 -15.80 0.91
CA LEU A 90 -16.87 -16.13 2.27
C LEU A 90 -16.92 -17.65 2.50
N ASP A 91 -16.37 -18.44 1.59
CA ASP A 91 -16.23 -19.89 1.79
C ASP A 91 -15.13 -20.17 2.81
N GLY A 92 -15.54 -20.50 4.03
CA GLY A 92 -14.65 -20.82 5.14
C GLY A 92 -13.72 -22.00 4.86
N SER A 93 -14.12 -22.94 4.01
CA SER A 93 -13.29 -24.10 3.63
C SER A 93 -12.07 -23.69 2.79
N VAL A 94 -12.27 -22.72 1.89
CA VAL A 94 -11.22 -22.18 1.02
C VAL A 94 -10.17 -21.45 1.85
N ILE A 95 -10.63 -20.53 2.72
CA ILE A 95 -9.74 -19.76 3.60
C ILE A 95 -9.04 -20.68 4.59
N TYR A 96 -9.77 -21.64 5.19
CA TYR A 96 -9.19 -22.62 6.08
C TYR A 96 -8.06 -23.40 5.40
N THR A 97 -8.33 -23.94 4.21
CA THR A 97 -7.35 -24.74 3.47
C THR A 97 -6.12 -23.92 3.12
N ALA A 98 -6.30 -22.67 2.69
CA ALA A 98 -5.22 -21.80 2.23
C ALA A 98 -4.36 -21.21 3.36
N LEU A 99 -4.90 -21.01 4.56
CA LEU A 99 -4.22 -20.33 5.66
C LEU A 99 -4.24 -21.11 6.97
N CYS A 100 -5.44 -21.43 7.47
CA CYS A 100 -5.61 -21.92 8.84
C CYS A 100 -5.13 -23.37 9.02
N SER A 101 -5.17 -24.16 7.95
CA SER A 101 -4.79 -25.57 7.92
C SER A 101 -3.34 -25.80 8.34
N ALA A 102 -2.46 -24.82 8.07
CA ALA A 102 -1.04 -24.87 8.41
C ALA A 102 -0.80 -25.10 9.91
N CYS A 103 -1.68 -24.58 10.77
CA CYS A 103 -1.60 -24.77 12.21
C CYS A 103 -2.65 -25.76 12.73
N HIS A 104 -3.89 -25.64 12.28
CA HIS A 104 -5.04 -26.35 12.84
C HIS A 104 -5.22 -27.80 12.33
N THR A 105 -4.46 -28.24 11.33
CA THR A 105 -4.50 -29.66 10.90
C THR A 105 -3.63 -30.54 11.79
N ALA A 106 -2.38 -30.14 12.02
CA ALA A 106 -1.40 -30.90 12.79
C ALA A 106 -1.30 -30.44 14.27
N GLY A 107 -1.88 -29.30 14.62
CA GLY A 107 -1.78 -28.72 15.96
C GLY A 107 -0.44 -28.02 16.21
N VAL A 108 0.11 -27.39 15.18
CA VAL A 108 1.41 -26.69 15.26
C VAL A 108 1.36 -25.62 16.34
N ALA A 109 2.43 -25.50 17.14
CA ALA A 109 2.54 -24.54 18.23
C ALA A 109 1.35 -24.59 19.24
N GLY A 110 0.74 -25.77 19.40
CA GLY A 110 -0.39 -25.99 20.30
C GLY A 110 -1.73 -25.47 19.79
N ALA A 111 -1.84 -25.19 18.48
CA ALA A 111 -3.11 -24.89 17.85
C ALA A 111 -4.11 -26.06 18.04
N PRO A 112 -5.39 -25.78 18.32
CA PRO A 112 -6.39 -26.83 18.46
C PRO A 112 -6.63 -27.50 17.11
N LYS A 113 -6.37 -28.80 17.04
CA LYS A 113 -6.71 -29.63 15.87
C LYS A 113 -8.22 -29.65 15.66
N LEU A 114 -8.70 -29.85 14.44
CA LEU A 114 -10.14 -30.05 14.15
C LEU A 114 -10.64 -31.40 14.67
N GLU A 115 -10.64 -31.54 16.00
CA GLU A 115 -11.08 -32.72 16.74
C GLU A 115 -12.06 -32.26 17.82
N GLN A 116 -13.18 -32.96 18.03
CA GLN A 116 -14.17 -32.47 19.02
C GLN A 116 -13.57 -32.34 20.43
N ALA A 117 -12.66 -33.23 20.82
CA ALA A 117 -11.99 -33.17 22.11
C ALA A 117 -11.19 -31.87 22.31
N ALA A 118 -10.56 -31.34 21.25
CA ALA A 118 -9.81 -30.09 21.30
C ALA A 118 -10.73 -28.85 21.33
N TRP A 119 -11.95 -28.96 20.81
CA TRP A 119 -12.86 -27.83 20.62
C TRP A 119 -14.02 -27.76 21.63
N ALA A 120 -14.33 -28.82 22.37
CA ALA A 120 -15.47 -28.84 23.30
C ALA A 120 -15.48 -27.65 24.28
N ALA A 121 -14.38 -27.39 24.98
CA ALA A 121 -14.27 -26.26 25.92
C ALA A 121 -14.21 -24.88 25.23
N ARG A 122 -13.88 -24.84 23.94
CA ARG A 122 -13.81 -23.61 23.13
C ARG A 122 -15.20 -23.24 22.62
N VAL A 123 -15.92 -24.20 22.06
CA VAL A 123 -17.31 -24.04 21.59
C VAL A 123 -18.23 -23.63 22.75
N ALA A 124 -17.98 -24.13 23.97
CA ALA A 124 -18.71 -23.72 25.17
C ALA A 124 -18.59 -22.21 25.51
N GLN A 125 -17.57 -21.50 25.00
CA GLN A 125 -17.42 -20.05 25.17
C GLN A 125 -18.31 -19.24 24.20
N GLY A 126 -18.96 -19.92 23.25
CA GLY A 126 -19.78 -19.31 22.22
C GLY A 126 -18.98 -18.91 20.97
N THR A 127 -19.63 -19.02 19.81
CA THR A 127 -19.02 -18.75 18.51
C THR A 127 -18.50 -17.32 18.39
N ASP A 128 -19.23 -16.33 18.93
CA ASP A 128 -18.79 -14.92 18.85
C ASP A 128 -17.47 -14.67 19.60
N THR A 129 -17.26 -15.34 20.73
CA THR A 129 -15.98 -15.29 21.46
C THR A 129 -14.84 -15.87 20.62
N LEU A 130 -15.07 -16.99 19.94
CA LEU A 130 -14.09 -17.61 19.06
C LEU A 130 -13.75 -16.74 17.85
N VAL A 131 -14.77 -16.10 17.26
CA VAL A 131 -14.58 -15.15 16.15
C VAL A 131 -13.75 -13.96 16.62
N LYS A 132 -14.06 -13.39 17.79
CA LYS A 132 -13.29 -12.29 18.37
C LYS A 132 -11.83 -12.66 18.60
N HIS A 133 -11.57 -13.82 19.20
CA HIS A 133 -10.21 -14.34 19.39
C HIS A 133 -9.47 -14.55 18.06
N ALA A 134 -10.17 -14.99 17.01
CA ALA A 134 -9.56 -15.16 15.70
C ALA A 134 -9.27 -13.81 15.00
N GLN A 135 -10.13 -12.81 15.19
CA GLN A 135 -9.97 -11.47 14.61
C GLN A 135 -8.86 -10.66 15.30
N GLU A 136 -8.88 -10.62 16.64
CA GLU A 136 -7.96 -9.83 17.46
C GLU A 136 -6.65 -10.55 17.76
N GLY A 137 -6.63 -11.88 17.61
CA GLY A 137 -5.56 -12.74 18.09
C GLY A 137 -5.81 -13.17 19.53
N TYR A 138 -5.23 -14.30 19.91
CA TYR A 138 -5.42 -14.88 21.23
C TYR A 138 -4.14 -15.54 21.72
N GLN A 139 -3.76 -15.22 22.95
CA GLN A 139 -2.68 -15.88 23.65
C GLN A 139 -3.26 -16.70 24.81
N GLY A 140 -3.19 -18.02 24.69
CA GLY A 140 -3.68 -18.94 25.70
C GLY A 140 -2.60 -19.85 26.25
N GLY A 141 -2.97 -20.68 27.23
CA GLY A 141 -2.03 -21.63 27.84
C GLY A 141 -1.48 -22.70 26.88
N ALA A 142 -2.13 -22.93 25.74
CA ALA A 142 -1.68 -23.90 24.74
C ALA A 142 -0.76 -23.28 23.67
N GLY A 143 -0.81 -21.97 23.44
CA GLY A 143 -0.08 -21.33 22.35
C GLY A 143 -0.63 -19.95 21.98
N VAL A 144 -0.11 -19.41 20.88
CA VAL A 144 -0.48 -18.09 20.34
C VAL A 144 -1.17 -18.28 19.00
N MET A 145 -2.37 -17.71 18.88
CA MET A 145 -3.09 -17.53 17.63
C MET A 145 -2.92 -16.07 17.18
N PRO A 146 -2.23 -15.80 16.06
CA PRO A 146 -2.10 -14.44 15.55
C PRO A 146 -3.44 -13.83 15.14
N ALA A 147 -3.55 -12.51 15.20
CA ALA A 147 -4.71 -11.77 14.70
C ALA A 147 -4.97 -12.10 13.23
N ARG A 148 -6.24 -12.37 12.89
CA ARG A 148 -6.70 -12.81 11.56
C ARG A 148 -5.92 -13.99 11.00
N GLY A 149 -5.47 -14.92 11.85
CA GLY A 149 -4.66 -16.07 11.44
C GLY A 149 -3.31 -15.68 10.81
N GLY A 150 -2.83 -14.46 11.06
CA GLY A 150 -1.59 -13.92 10.50
C GLY A 150 -1.76 -13.21 9.16
N ASN A 151 -2.97 -13.16 8.60
CA ASN A 151 -3.25 -12.46 7.35
C ASN A 151 -4.10 -11.20 7.61
N PRO A 152 -3.49 -9.99 7.64
CA PRO A 152 -4.22 -8.75 7.89
C PRO A 152 -5.20 -8.36 6.76
N ALA A 153 -5.11 -9.00 5.59
CA ALA A 153 -6.00 -8.77 4.45
C ALA A 153 -7.33 -9.56 4.54
N LEU A 154 -7.51 -10.41 5.55
CA LEU A 154 -8.80 -11.04 5.81
C LEU A 154 -9.79 -10.03 6.39
N SER A 155 -10.97 -9.93 5.77
CA SER A 155 -12.09 -9.18 6.35
C SER A 155 -12.67 -9.89 7.58
N ASP A 156 -13.38 -9.14 8.40
CA ASP A 156 -13.99 -9.67 9.63
C ASP A 156 -15.05 -10.74 9.31
N GLU A 157 -15.76 -10.58 8.19
CA GLU A 157 -16.71 -11.54 7.64
C GLU A 157 -16.03 -12.85 7.23
N GLN A 158 -14.87 -12.77 6.58
CA GLN A 158 -14.10 -13.94 6.18
C GLN A 158 -13.57 -14.72 7.37
N VAL A 159 -13.07 -14.02 8.40
CA VAL A 159 -12.65 -14.67 9.65
C VAL A 159 -13.84 -15.36 10.31
N ARG A 160 -14.99 -14.68 10.40
CA ARG A 160 -16.22 -15.27 10.96
C ARG A 160 -16.66 -16.52 10.20
N ALA A 161 -16.74 -16.46 8.88
CA ALA A 161 -17.15 -17.59 8.05
C ALA A 161 -16.22 -18.80 8.22
N THR A 162 -14.91 -18.54 8.30
CA THR A 162 -13.90 -19.58 8.51
C THR A 162 -14.02 -20.23 9.90
N VAL A 163 -14.24 -19.44 10.95
CA VAL A 163 -14.42 -19.97 12.31
C VAL A 163 -15.68 -20.84 12.41
N ILE A 164 -16.79 -20.39 11.82
CA ILE A 164 -18.03 -21.18 11.78
C ILE A 164 -17.79 -22.50 11.07
N TRP A 165 -17.18 -22.45 9.88
CA TRP A 165 -16.86 -23.65 9.11
C TRP A 165 -15.99 -24.63 9.92
N MET A 166 -14.97 -24.15 10.64
CA MET A 166 -14.12 -25.01 11.49
C MET A 166 -14.91 -25.71 12.59
N VAL A 167 -15.84 -25.00 13.24
CA VAL A 167 -16.70 -25.54 14.31
C VAL A 167 -17.70 -26.57 13.76
N GLU A 168 -18.20 -26.35 12.54
CA GLU A 168 -19.12 -27.27 11.86
C GLU A 168 -18.44 -28.52 11.29
N ASN A 169 -17.11 -28.47 11.07
CA ASN A 169 -16.33 -29.54 10.43
C ASN A 169 -15.32 -30.23 11.39
N LEU A 170 -15.62 -30.22 12.69
CA LEU A 170 -14.82 -30.95 13.68
C LEU A 170 -14.91 -32.46 13.43
N LYS A 171 -13.76 -33.16 13.47
CA LYS A 171 -13.66 -34.62 13.32
C LYS A 171 -13.77 -35.36 14.64
#